data_AF-A0A2D6MZS9-F1
#
_entry.id   AF-A0A2D6MZS9-F1
#
_cell.length_a   1.000
_cell.length_b   1.000
_cell.length_c   1.000
_cell.angle_alpha   90.00
_cell.angle_beta   90.00
_cell.angle_gamma   90.00
#
_symmetry.space_group_name_H-M   'P 1'
#
loop_
_entity.id
_entity.type
_entity.pdbx_description
1 polymer ?
#
loop_
_entity_poly.entity_id
_entity_poly.type
_entity_poly.pdbx_seq_one_letter_code
_entity_poly.pdbx_strand_id
1 'polypeptide(L)'
;MFAEISAIWGVLSLGLLWIAWRAAVVRRQRLHRNMMVFLTFAAWVFIAAYLLRYRQPGATPEIDPAYIPWLALHGTLGLVPLLGATLLVVSRYRRQEPASHLNRQHRIYGRLFVLVWVFTHLGGIANYFLFGPV
;
A
#
# COMPACT_ATOMS: atom_id res chain seq x y z
N MET A 1 19.24 -5.40 5.63
CA MET A 1 18.47 -4.29 6.27
C MET A 1 17.26 -3.77 5.51
N PHE A 2 17.34 -3.04 4.38
CA PHE A 2 16.13 -2.45 3.76
C PHE A 2 15.09 -3.51 3.33
N ALA A 3 15.55 -4.62 2.74
CA ALA A 3 14.67 -5.71 2.31
C ALA A 3 13.94 -6.35 3.51
N GLU A 4 14.63 -6.54 4.65
CA GLU A 4 14.04 -7.05 5.89
C GLU A 4 13.01 -6.06 6.45
N ILE A 5 13.37 -4.77 6.53
CA ILE A 5 12.45 -3.71 6.97
C ILE A 5 11.21 -3.68 6.08
N SER A 6 11.36 -3.86 4.77
CA SER A 6 10.25 -3.90 3.82
C SER A 6 9.36 -5.13 4.01
N ALA A 7 9.94 -6.30 4.29
CA ALA A 7 9.19 -7.52 4.59
C ALA A 7 8.40 -7.39 5.91
N ILE A 8 9.04 -6.88 6.96
CA ILE A 8 8.40 -6.59 8.25
C ILE A 8 7.26 -5.59 8.06
N TRP A 9 7.51 -4.52 7.30
CA TRP A 9 6.50 -3.55 6.93
C TRP A 9 5.32 -4.20 6.20
N GLY A 10 5.61 -5.11 5.28
CA GLY A 10 4.63 -5.93 4.56
C GLY A 10 3.66 -6.64 5.50
N VAL A 11 4.21 -7.37 6.47
CA VAL A 11 3.46 -8.13 7.47
C VAL A 11 2.64 -7.21 8.39
N LEU A 12 3.26 -6.14 8.91
CA LEU A 12 2.56 -5.18 9.77
C LEU A 12 1.40 -4.50 9.05
N SER A 13 1.62 -4.10 7.80
CA SER A 13 0.60 -3.44 6.99
C SER A 13 -0.57 -4.38 6.66
N LEU A 14 -0.33 -5.66 6.42
CA LEU A 14 -1.39 -6.67 6.27
C LEU A 14 -2.23 -6.79 7.55
N GLY A 15 -1.58 -6.86 8.72
CA GLY A 15 -2.27 -6.90 10.01
C GLY A 15 -3.12 -5.66 10.27
N LEU A 16 -2.58 -4.47 10.01
CA LEU A 16 -3.30 -3.21 10.13
C LEU A 16 -4.45 -3.11 9.12
N LEU A 17 -4.25 -3.54 7.87
CA LEU A 17 -5.30 -3.55 6.85
C LEU A 17 -6.45 -4.49 7.24
N TRP A 18 -6.14 -5.65 7.81
CA TRP A 18 -7.13 -6.57 8.36
C TRP A 18 -7.95 -5.92 9.49
N ILE A 19 -7.30 -5.25 10.44
CA ILE A 19 -8.00 -4.55 11.53
C ILE A 19 -8.88 -3.41 10.96
N ALA A 20 -8.39 -2.67 9.96
CA ALA A 20 -9.13 -1.59 9.31
C ALA A 20 -10.36 -2.13 8.57
N TRP A 21 -10.23 -3.28 7.91
CA TRP A 21 -11.32 -4.00 7.26
C TRP A 21 -12.37 -4.46 8.27
N ARG A 22 -11.95 -5.12 9.36
CA ARG A 22 -12.86 -5.53 10.44
C ARG A 22 -13.61 -4.33 11.01
N ALA A 23 -12.93 -3.22 11.27
CA ALA A 23 -13.54 -1.99 11.75
C ALA A 23 -14.62 -1.46 10.78
N ALA A 24 -14.41 -1.58 9.47
CA ALA A 24 -15.41 -1.23 8.46
C ALA A 24 -16.64 -2.15 8.52
N VAL A 25 -16.43 -3.47 8.61
CA VAL A 25 -17.49 -4.48 8.69
C VAL A 25 -18.36 -4.28 9.94
N VAL A 26 -17.74 -4.07 11.10
CA VAL A 26 -18.46 -3.81 12.36
C VAL A 26 -18.96 -2.36 12.49
N ARG A 27 -18.91 -1.58 11.41
CA ARG A 27 -19.39 -0.18 11.33
C ARG A 27 -18.73 0.78 12.32
N ARG A 28 -17.52 0.49 12.80
CA ARG A 28 -16.71 1.40 13.64
C ARG A 28 -16.02 2.45 12.76
N GLN A 29 -16.82 3.38 12.22
CA GLN A 29 -16.38 4.35 11.20
C GLN A 29 -15.20 5.22 11.64
N ARG A 30 -15.17 5.68 12.90
CA ARG A 30 -14.07 6.53 13.42
C ARG A 30 -12.74 5.77 13.44
N LEU A 31 -12.76 4.52 13.92
CA LEU A 31 -11.57 3.66 13.94
C LEU A 31 -11.11 3.36 12.52
N HIS A 32 -12.01 2.88 11.66
CA HIS A 32 -11.68 2.60 10.26
C HIS A 32 -11.05 3.83 9.57
N ARG A 33 -11.67 5.00 9.69
CA ARG A 33 -11.14 6.25 9.11
C ARG A 33 -9.74 6.56 9.62
N ASN A 34 -9.53 6.54 10.94
CA ASN A 34 -8.23 6.88 11.53
C ASN A 34 -7.14 5.89 11.06
N MET A 35 -7.48 4.60 10.97
CA MET A 35 -6.58 3.58 10.46
C MET A 35 -6.25 3.78 8.98
N MET A 36 -7.23 4.09 8.14
CA MET A 36 -7.00 4.33 6.71
C MET A 36 -6.15 5.58 6.47
N VAL A 37 -6.35 6.66 7.25
CA VAL A 37 -5.48 7.85 7.22
C VAL A 37 -4.05 7.47 7.59
N PHE A 38 -3.87 6.76 8.70
CA PHE A 38 -2.56 6.30 9.16
C PHE A 38 -1.88 5.43 8.11
N LEU A 39 -2.55 4.38 7.62
CA LEU A 39 -2.03 3.45 6.61
C LEU A 39 -1.66 4.15 5.30
N THR A 40 -2.46 5.11 4.85
CA THR A 40 -2.19 5.86 3.61
C THR A 40 -0.96 6.74 3.77
N PHE A 41 -0.83 7.45 4.90
CA PHE A 41 0.35 8.27 5.18
C PHE A 41 1.62 7.41 5.32
N ALA A 42 1.52 6.34 6.09
CA ALA A 42 2.53 5.31 6.25
C ALA A 42 3.03 4.75 4.90
N ALA A 43 2.13 4.44 3.98
CA ALA A 43 2.48 3.96 2.64
C ALA A 43 3.27 4.99 1.83
N TRP A 44 2.93 6.28 1.93
CA TRP A 44 3.70 7.35 1.29
C TRP A 44 5.11 7.48 1.87
N VAL A 45 5.25 7.38 3.20
CA VAL A 45 6.56 7.37 3.86
C VAL A 45 7.39 6.19 3.37
N PHE A 46 6.79 5.01 3.26
CA PHE A 46 7.47 3.81 2.74
C PHE A 46 7.95 4.00 1.29
N ILE A 47 7.10 4.54 0.42
CA ILE A 47 7.45 4.78 -0.99
C ILE A 47 8.56 5.84 -1.10
N ALA A 48 8.49 6.92 -0.32
CA ALA A 48 9.55 7.92 -0.28
C ALA A 48 10.90 7.30 0.15
N ALA A 49 10.89 6.47 1.21
CA ALA A 49 12.07 5.74 1.65
C ALA A 49 12.61 4.78 0.57
N TYR A 50 11.71 4.07 -0.12
CA TYR A 50 12.05 3.18 -1.23
C TYR A 50 12.70 3.94 -2.40
N LEU A 51 12.16 5.09 -2.80
CA LEU A 51 12.73 5.91 -3.87
C LEU A 51 14.08 6.52 -3.47
N LEU A 52 14.24 6.92 -2.20
CA LEU A 52 15.52 7.43 -1.68
C LEU A 52 16.61 6.36 -1.68
N ARG A 53 16.26 5.08 -1.46
CA ARG A 53 17.21 3.96 -1.55
C ARG A 53 17.91 3.91 -2.92
N TYR A 54 17.20 4.17 -4.01
CA TYR A 54 17.80 4.19 -5.35
C TYR A 54 18.85 5.29 -5.57
N ARG A 55 18.91 6.29 -4.69
CA ARG A 55 19.95 7.33 -4.71
C ARG A 55 21.22 6.92 -3.96
N GLN A 56 21.20 5.83 -3.21
CA GLN A 56 22.35 5.35 -2.44
C GLN A 56 23.24 4.44 -3.30
N PRO A 57 24.53 4.76 -3.48
CA PRO A 57 25.46 3.91 -4.22
C PRO A 57 25.50 2.49 -3.65
N GLY A 58 25.42 1.48 -4.53
CA GLY A 58 25.46 0.07 -4.14
C GLY A 58 24.20 -0.48 -3.46
N ALA A 59 23.14 0.33 -3.29
CA ALA A 59 21.92 -0.12 -2.61
C ALA A 59 20.92 -0.83 -3.54
N THR A 60 21.11 -0.73 -4.87
CA THR A 60 20.30 -1.40 -5.89
C THR A 60 20.70 -2.87 -6.01
N PRO A 61 19.78 -3.82 -5.77
CA PRO A 61 20.07 -5.22 -6.03
C PRO A 61 20.22 -5.44 -7.53
N GLU A 62 21.16 -6.28 -7.93
CA GLU A 62 21.17 -6.85 -9.27
C GLU A 62 19.95 -7.78 -9.39
N ILE A 63 19.09 -7.49 -10.36
CA ILE A 63 17.84 -8.22 -10.57
C ILE A 63 17.99 -8.98 -11.89
N ASP A 64 17.76 -10.29 -11.86
CA ASP A 64 17.68 -11.10 -13.08
C ASP A 64 16.59 -10.52 -14.01
N PRO A 65 16.92 -10.22 -15.28
CA PRO A 65 15.99 -9.66 -16.26
C PRO A 65 14.64 -10.40 -16.36
N ALA A 66 14.61 -11.71 -16.08
CA ALA A 66 13.38 -12.50 -16.05
C ALA A 66 12.33 -11.98 -15.05
N TYR A 67 12.74 -11.28 -13.99
CA TYR A 67 11.85 -10.71 -12.97
C TYR A 67 11.45 -9.25 -13.21
N ILE A 68 11.98 -8.59 -14.24
CA ILE A 68 11.61 -7.21 -14.59
C ILE A 68 10.08 -7.07 -14.83
N PRO A 69 9.41 -7.97 -15.59
CA PRO A 69 7.96 -7.87 -15.79
C PRO A 69 7.18 -7.98 -14.47
N TRP A 70 7.62 -8.85 -13.56
CA TRP A 70 7.02 -8.99 -12.24
C TRP A 70 7.13 -7.70 -11.43
N LEU A 71 8.33 -7.10 -11.35
CA LEU A 71 8.54 -5.87 -10.61
C LEU A 71 7.76 -4.68 -11.19
N ALA A 72 7.68 -4.59 -12.52
CA ALA A 72 6.89 -3.56 -13.20
C ALA A 72 5.40 -3.71 -12.89
N LEU A 73 4.86 -4.93 -12.99
CA LEU A 73 3.47 -5.23 -12.66
C LEU A 73 3.18 -4.93 -11.19
N HIS A 74 4.02 -5.45 -10.30
CA HIS A 74 3.90 -5.29 -8.86
C HIS A 74 3.91 -3.81 -8.45
N GLY A 75 4.89 -3.05 -8.92
CA GLY A 75 5.01 -1.61 -8.64
C GLY A 75 3.80 -0.84 -9.15
N THR A 76 3.37 -1.10 -10.39
CA THR A 76 2.21 -0.43 -11.00
C THR A 76 0.92 -0.74 -10.25
N LEU A 77 0.69 -2.02 -9.91
CA LEU A 77 -0.47 -2.42 -9.12
C LEU A 77 -0.46 -1.83 -7.72
N GLY A 78 0.71 -1.62 -7.10
CA GLY A 78 0.86 -0.94 -5.81
C GLY A 78 0.41 0.52 -5.83
N LEU A 79 0.54 1.22 -6.96
CA LEU A 79 0.13 2.61 -7.10
C LEU A 79 -1.40 2.77 -7.12
N VAL A 80 -2.14 1.80 -7.66
CA VAL A 80 -3.61 1.86 -7.76
C VAL A 80 -4.28 2.07 -6.39
N PRO A 81 -4.08 1.21 -5.38
CA PRO A 81 -4.68 1.40 -4.07
C PRO A 81 -4.03 2.55 -3.29
N LEU A 82 -2.76 2.90 -3.53
CA LEU A 82 -2.14 4.08 -2.91
C LEU A 82 -2.84 5.38 -3.32
N LEU A 83 -2.95 5.61 -4.64
CA LEU A 83 -3.59 6.80 -5.19
C LEU A 83 -5.08 6.78 -4.86
N GLY A 84 -5.73 5.64 -5.02
CA GLY A 84 -7.14 5.46 -4.66
C GLY A 84 -7.44 5.75 -3.20
N ALA A 85 -6.67 5.20 -2.26
CA ALA A 85 -6.81 5.47 -0.83
C ALA A 85 -6.52 6.94 -0.50
N THR A 86 -5.50 7.54 -1.13
CA THR A 86 -5.20 8.98 -1.00
C THR A 86 -6.41 9.82 -1.40
N LEU A 87 -7.02 9.53 -2.55
CA LEU A 87 -8.21 10.23 -3.02
C LEU A 87 -9.40 10.06 -2.05
N LEU A 88 -9.63 8.84 -1.54
CA LEU A 88 -10.71 8.58 -0.58
C LEU A 88 -10.48 9.26 0.78
N VAL A 89 -9.22 9.36 1.23
CA VAL A 89 -8.86 10.08 2.44
C VAL A 89 -9.09 11.58 2.24
N VAL A 90 -8.58 12.15 1.15
CA VAL A 90 -8.74 13.58 0.83
C VAL A 90 -10.21 13.96 0.60
N SER A 91 -10.98 13.12 -0.11
CA SER A 91 -12.41 13.33 -0.34
C SER A 91 -13.23 13.31 0.94
N ARG A 92 -12.69 12.76 2.03
CA ARG A 92 -13.37 12.81 3.33
C ARG A 92 -13.22 14.16 4.01
N TYR A 93 -12.14 14.89 3.71
CA TYR A 93 -11.88 16.24 4.24
C TYR A 93 -12.42 17.35 3.34
N ARG A 94 -12.58 17.10 2.03
CA ARG A 94 -13.17 18.05 1.07
C ARG A 94 -14.65 17.74 0.86
N ARG A 95 -15.56 18.65 1.21
CA ARG A 95 -17.02 18.49 1.06
C ARG A 95 -17.58 18.92 -0.31
N GLN A 96 -16.73 19.08 -1.33
CA GLN A 96 -17.12 19.60 -2.65
C GLN A 96 -17.51 18.47 -3.63
N GLU A 97 -18.25 18.84 -4.68
CA GLU A 97 -18.87 17.99 -5.72
C GLU A 97 -18.07 16.73 -6.17
N PRO A 98 -16.76 16.77 -6.51
CA PRO A 98 -16.03 15.55 -6.92
C PRO A 98 -15.87 14.52 -5.79
N ALA A 99 -15.85 14.98 -4.54
CA ALA A 99 -15.75 14.13 -3.37
C ALA A 99 -17.05 13.37 -3.08
N SER A 100 -18.19 13.85 -3.59
CA SER A 100 -19.50 13.22 -3.38
C SER A 100 -19.57 11.83 -4.03
N HIS A 101 -19.07 11.70 -5.27
CA HIS A 101 -19.03 10.44 -6.01
C HIS A 101 -18.12 9.41 -5.32
N LEU A 102 -16.91 9.83 -4.96
CA LEU A 102 -15.93 8.99 -4.26
C LEU A 102 -16.47 8.46 -2.93
N ASN A 103 -17.15 9.33 -2.16
CA ASN A 103 -17.76 8.94 -0.90
C ASN A 103 -18.95 7.99 -1.10
N ARG A 104 -19.73 8.13 -2.19
CA ARG A 104 -20.87 7.24 -2.52
C ARG A 104 -20.40 5.84 -2.88
N GLN A 105 -19.33 5.73 -3.66
CA GLN A 105 -18.79 4.44 -4.12
C GLN A 105 -17.68 3.88 -3.21
N HIS A 106 -17.41 4.52 -2.07
CA HIS A 106 -16.33 4.17 -1.14
C HIS A 106 -16.27 2.67 -0.80
N ARG A 107 -17.42 2.00 -0.63
CA ARG A 107 -17.47 0.56 -0.32
C ARG A 107 -16.96 -0.33 -1.46
N ILE A 108 -17.26 0.05 -2.70
CA ILE A 108 -16.83 -0.69 -3.90
C ILE A 108 -15.33 -0.51 -4.06
N TYR A 109 -14.86 0.74 -4.00
CA TYR A 109 -13.44 1.04 -4.08
C TYR A 109 -12.65 0.38 -2.96
N GLY A 110 -13.14 0.42 -1.71
CA GLY A 110 -12.48 -0.23 -0.58
C GLY A 110 -12.32 -1.75 -0.76
N ARG A 111 -13.33 -2.43 -1.32
CA ARG A 111 -13.23 -3.87 -1.64
C ARG A 111 -12.15 -4.16 -2.67
N LEU A 112 -12.13 -3.38 -3.76
CA LEU A 112 -11.14 -3.53 -4.83
C LEU A 112 -9.72 -3.22 -4.31
N PHE A 113 -9.55 -2.12 -3.59
CA PHE A 113 -8.26 -1.69 -3.08
C PHE A 113 -7.69 -2.67 -2.06
N VAL A 114 -8.50 -3.26 -1.19
CA VAL A 114 -8.02 -4.28 -0.24
C VAL A 114 -7.46 -5.50 -0.97
N LEU A 115 -8.13 -5.99 -2.02
CA LEU A 115 -7.64 -7.14 -2.79
C LEU A 115 -6.28 -6.82 -3.44
N VAL A 116 -6.19 -5.66 -4.09
CA VAL A 116 -4.94 -5.23 -4.75
C VAL A 116 -3.84 -4.99 -3.71
N TRP A 117 -4.13 -4.34 -2.57
CA TRP A 117 -3.14 -4.14 -1.52
C TRP A 117 -2.65 -5.45 -0.92
N VAL A 118 -3.53 -6.42 -0.65
CA VAL A 118 -3.09 -7.73 -0.14
C VAL A 118 -2.12 -8.37 -1.14
N PHE A 119 -2.46 -8.36 -2.43
CA PHE A 119 -1.56 -8.86 -3.48
C PHE A 119 -0.21 -8.15 -3.47
N THR A 120 -0.18 -6.83 -3.36
CA THR A 120 1.07 -6.05 -3.37
C THR A 120 1.88 -6.21 -2.09
N HIS A 121 1.26 -6.45 -0.93
CA HIS A 121 2.02 -6.73 0.29
C HIS A 121 2.61 -8.15 0.27
N LEU A 122 1.84 -9.15 -0.19
CA LEU A 122 2.33 -10.51 -0.38
C LEU A 122 3.47 -10.55 -1.40
N GLY A 123 3.34 -9.82 -2.51
CA GLY A 123 4.41 -9.70 -3.50
C GLY A 123 5.66 -9.02 -2.93
N GLY A 124 5.52 -8.03 -2.05
CA GLY A 124 6.66 -7.36 -1.40
C GLY A 124 7.39 -8.29 -0.43
N ILE A 125 6.64 -9.14 0.27
CA ILE A 125 7.20 -10.22 1.10
C ILE A 125 7.91 -11.25 0.22
N ALA A 126 7.31 -11.67 -0.89
CA ALA A 126 7.94 -12.58 -1.84
C ALA A 126 9.26 -12.01 -2.41
N ASN A 127 9.30 -10.71 -2.71
CA ASN A 127 10.52 -10.03 -3.17
C ASN A 127 11.68 -10.12 -2.16
N TYR A 128 11.40 -10.19 -0.86
CA TYR A 128 12.43 -10.42 0.14
C TYR A 128 13.06 -11.81 0.01
N PHE A 129 12.27 -12.85 -0.27
CA PHE A 129 12.80 -14.20 -0.48
C PHE A 129 13.48 -14.37 -1.84
N LEU A 130 13.07 -13.60 -2.86
CA LEU A 130 13.65 -13.68 -4.20
C LEU A 130 14.94 -12.84 -4.35
N PHE A 131 15.02 -11.69 -3.67
CA PHE A 131 16.08 -10.69 -3.88
C PHE A 131 16.75 -10.22 -2.59
N GLY A 132 16.40 -10.82 -1.44
CA GLY A 132 17.03 -10.53 -0.16
C GLY A 132 18.45 -11.12 -0.08
N PRO A 133 19.29 -10.61 0.84
CA PRO A 133 20.59 -11.20 1.09
C PRO A 133 20.39 -12.64 1.60
N VAL A 134 21.07 -13.59 0.96
CA VAL A 134 21.28 -14.97 1.46
C VAL A 134 22.30 -14.93 2.58
#